data_AF-A0A4V2A7U7-F1
#
_entry.id   AF-A0A4V2A7U7-F1
#
_cell.length_a   1.000
_cell.length_b   1.000
_cell.length_c   1.000
_cell.angle_alpha   90.00
_cell.angle_beta   90.00
_cell.angle_gamma   90.00
#
_symmetry.space_group_name_H-M   'P 1'
#
loop_
_entity.id
_entity.type
_entity.pdbx_description
1 polymer ?
#
loop_
_entity_poly.entity_id
_entity_poly.type
_entity_poly.pdbx_seq_one_letter_code
_entity_poly.pdbx_strand_id
1 'polypeptide(L)'
;MKPLLPAALLAFTLAGTGLAGPAAVAQQKFIDPANMDLSYKPGDDFYMYSGGTWIRNNPVPAKETRWGAFNQLRDFNINAVKDIL
;
A
#
# COMPACT_ATOMS: atom_id res chain seq x y z
N MET A 1 -10.74 -55.93 -25.49
CA MET A 1 -11.27 -56.68 -24.33
C MET A 1 -10.45 -56.26 -23.12
N LYS A 2 -11.09 -55.69 -22.09
CA LYS A 2 -10.42 -55.14 -20.90
C LYS A 2 -10.60 -56.11 -19.75
N PRO A 3 -9.53 -56.41 -19.00
CA PRO A 3 -9.68 -56.59 -17.55
C PRO A 3 -8.64 -55.73 -16.81
N LEU A 4 -9.08 -54.81 -15.95
CA LEU A 4 -9.28 -55.02 -14.51
C LEU A 4 -7.96 -55.22 -13.75
N LEU A 5 -7.49 -54.15 -13.11
CA LEU A 5 -6.74 -54.23 -11.85
C LEU A 5 -7.39 -53.23 -10.86
N PRO A 6 -7.63 -53.66 -9.61
CA PRO A 6 -8.28 -52.86 -8.56
C PRO A 6 -7.25 -52.19 -7.64
N ALA A 7 -7.79 -51.42 -6.70
CA ALA A 7 -7.22 -51.00 -5.42
C ALA A 7 -6.66 -49.57 -5.34
N ALA A 8 -7.43 -48.78 -4.60
CA ALA A 8 -6.99 -47.88 -3.55
C ALA A 8 -6.12 -46.67 -3.94
N LEU A 9 -6.73 -45.48 -3.87
CA LEU A 9 -6.44 -44.61 -2.74
C LEU A 9 -7.61 -43.66 -2.52
N LEU A 10 -8.15 -43.67 -1.30
CA LEU A 10 -9.13 -42.70 -0.83
C LEU A 10 -8.60 -41.28 -1.04
N ALA A 11 -9.47 -40.44 -1.58
CA ALA A 11 -9.32 -39.00 -1.54
C ALA A 11 -9.18 -38.52 -0.09
N PHE A 12 -8.03 -37.96 0.24
CA PHE A 12 -7.89 -37.03 1.35
C PHE A 12 -7.70 -35.64 0.74
N THR A 13 -8.82 -35.00 0.39
CA THR A 13 -8.85 -33.56 0.17
C THR A 13 -8.53 -32.91 1.51
N LEU A 14 -7.26 -32.55 1.74
CA LEU A 14 -6.93 -31.57 2.76
C LEU A 14 -7.62 -30.28 2.33
N ALA A 15 -8.74 -29.99 3.00
CA ALA A 15 -9.34 -28.67 3.04
C ALA A 15 -8.22 -27.67 3.33
N GLY A 16 -8.06 -26.70 2.43
CA GLY A 16 -7.06 -25.65 2.57
C GLY A 16 -7.26 -24.91 3.87
N THR A 17 -6.43 -25.21 4.86
CA THR A 17 -6.05 -24.24 5.87
C THR A 17 -5.23 -23.20 5.12
N GLY A 18 -5.92 -22.16 4.63
CA GLY A 18 -5.26 -20.91 4.28
C GLY A 18 -4.59 -20.41 5.55
N LEU A 19 -3.31 -20.75 5.73
CA LEU A 19 -2.43 -19.91 6.51
C LEU A 19 -2.49 -18.57 5.80
N ALA A 20 -3.29 -17.66 6.33
CA ALA A 20 -3.18 -16.25 6.01
C ALA A 20 -1.75 -15.86 6.41
N GLY A 21 -0.82 -16.04 5.47
CA GLY A 21 0.49 -15.44 5.55
C GLY A 21 0.29 -13.94 5.76
N PRO A 22 1.22 -13.28 6.47
CA PRO A 22 1.08 -11.85 6.77
C PRO A 22 0.66 -11.13 5.50
N ALA A 23 -0.46 -10.41 5.57
CA ALA A 23 -0.98 -9.65 4.45
C ALA A 23 0.19 -8.84 3.87
N ALA A 24 0.49 -9.06 2.60
CA ALA A 24 1.60 -8.40 1.94
C ALA A 24 1.41 -6.88 2.12
N VAL A 25 2.26 -6.28 2.96
CA VAL A 25 2.31 -4.83 3.10
C VAL A 25 2.71 -4.30 1.73
N ALA A 26 1.79 -3.58 1.09
CA ALA A 26 2.06 -2.98 -0.21
C ALA A 26 3.34 -2.14 -0.09
N GLN A 27 4.30 -2.38 -0.98
CA GLN A 27 5.58 -1.69 -0.93
C GLN A 27 5.33 -0.19 -1.11
N GLN A 28 5.49 0.58 -0.03
CA GLN A 28 5.42 2.03 -0.08
C GLN A 28 6.57 2.54 -0.96
N LYS A 29 6.23 3.31 -1.98
CA LYS A 29 7.23 4.06 -2.75
C LYS A 29 7.69 5.24 -1.90
N PHE A 30 8.97 5.25 -1.53
CA PHE A 30 9.54 6.37 -0.77
C PHE A 30 9.61 7.66 -1.60
N ILE A 31 9.89 7.53 -2.90
CA ILE A 31 9.77 8.60 -3.89
C ILE A 31 8.86 8.07 -4.99
N ASP A 32 7.71 8.71 -5.18
CA ASP A 32 6.78 8.38 -6.26
C ASP A 32 6.83 9.46 -7.34
N PRO A 33 7.31 9.15 -8.56
CA PRO A 33 7.27 10.09 -9.68
C PRO A 33 5.87 10.62 -10.00
N ALA A 34 4.81 9.90 -9.63
CA ALA A 34 3.43 10.36 -9.78
C ALA A 34 3.12 11.64 -8.97
N ASN A 35 3.92 11.95 -7.95
CA ASN A 35 3.77 13.15 -7.12
C ASN A 35 4.50 14.38 -7.70
N MET A 36 5.37 14.18 -8.69
CA MET A 36 6.17 15.24 -9.30
C MET A 36 5.34 16.05 -10.30
N ASP A 37 5.73 17.31 -10.52
CA ASP A 37 5.19 18.16 -11.59
C ASP A 37 6.32 18.53 -12.55
N LEU A 38 6.46 17.73 -13.61
CA LEU A 38 7.55 17.88 -14.59
C LEU A 38 7.36 19.09 -15.53
N SER A 39 6.27 19.85 -15.38
CA SER A 39 6.12 21.13 -16.10
C SER A 39 7.06 22.22 -15.55
N TYR A 40 7.49 22.07 -14.29
CA TYR A 40 8.49 22.92 -13.67
C TYR A 40 9.89 22.42 -14.00
N LYS A 41 10.82 23.34 -14.27
CA LYS A 41 12.23 22.96 -14.32
C LYS A 41 12.76 22.82 -12.89
N PRO A 42 13.55 21.79 -12.58
CA PRO A 42 14.06 21.58 -11.22
C PRO A 42 14.96 22.72 -10.71
N GLY A 43 15.60 23.48 -11.62
CA GLY A 43 16.42 24.64 -11.26
C GLY A 43 15.62 25.92 -10.99
N ASP A 44 14.38 26.00 -11.46
CA ASP A 44 13.53 27.19 -11.29
C ASP A 44 12.71 27.08 -10.00
N ASP A 45 12.08 25.93 -9.77
CA ASP A 45 11.34 25.62 -8.55
C ASP A 45 11.38 24.12 -8.24
N PHE A 46 12.35 23.72 -7.42
CA PHE A 46 12.49 22.31 -7.05
C PHE A 46 11.34 21.80 -6.16
N TYR A 47 10.69 22.67 -5.39
CA TYR A 47 9.58 22.29 -4.52
C TYR A 47 8.37 21.88 -5.35
N MET A 48 8.01 22.70 -6.35
CA MET A 48 6.94 22.37 -7.29
C MET A 48 7.32 21.23 -8.23
N TYR A 49 8.58 21.16 -8.70
CA TYR A 49 9.05 20.03 -9.51
C TYR A 49 8.91 18.68 -8.79
N SER A 50 9.38 18.60 -7.54
CA SER A 50 9.43 17.34 -6.80
C SER A 50 8.08 16.87 -6.25
N GLY A 51 7.17 17.80 -5.94
CA GLY A 51 5.92 17.49 -5.24
C GLY A 51 4.68 18.23 -5.71
N GLY A 52 4.74 19.01 -6.80
CA GLY A 52 3.66 19.89 -7.23
C GLY A 52 2.33 19.17 -7.49
N THR A 53 2.38 17.97 -8.07
CA THR A 53 1.18 17.14 -8.25
C THR A 53 0.62 16.65 -6.92
N TRP A 54 1.48 16.28 -5.98
CA TRP A 54 1.04 15.90 -4.63
C TRP A 54 0.36 17.07 -3.91
N ILE A 55 0.94 18.26 -3.94
CA ILE A 55 0.40 19.46 -3.30
C ILE A 55 -1.01 19.76 -3.82
N ARG A 56 -1.22 19.67 -5.14
CA ARG A 56 -2.52 19.90 -5.78
C ARG A 56 -3.58 18.88 -5.35
N ASN A 57 -3.18 17.61 -5.20
CA ASN A 57 -4.09 16.50 -4.91
C ASN A 57 -4.34 16.30 -3.41
N ASN A 58 -3.57 16.94 -2.54
CA ASN A 58 -3.63 16.76 -1.08
C ASN A 58 -3.89 18.10 -0.38
N PRO A 59 -5.12 18.65 -0.50
CA PRO A 59 -5.48 19.88 0.20
C PRO A 59 -5.40 19.67 1.72
N VAL A 60 -5.17 20.76 2.46
CA VAL A 60 -5.14 20.71 3.93
C VAL A 60 -6.52 20.29 4.45
N PRO A 61 -6.64 19.17 5.20
CA PRO A 61 -7.91 18.76 5.78
C PRO A 61 -8.43 19.83 6.75
N ALA A 62 -9.75 20.00 6.84
CA ALA A 62 -10.37 21.05 7.66
C ALA A 62 -9.98 21.03 9.16
N LYS A 63 -9.56 19.87 9.68
CA LYS A 63 -9.10 19.68 11.07
C LYS A 63 -7.63 20.06 11.30
N GLU A 64 -6.88 20.37 10.25
CA GLU A 64 -5.44 20.65 10.31
C GLU A 64 -5.12 22.07 9.83
N THR A 65 -4.02 22.64 10.33
CA THR A 65 -3.50 23.93 9.85
C THR A 65 -2.45 23.78 8.76
N ARG A 66 -1.91 22.57 8.58
CA ARG A 66 -0.95 22.20 7.54
C ARG A 66 -1.05 20.73 7.21
N TRP A 67 -0.66 20.35 6.00
CA TRP A 67 -0.66 18.97 5.56
C TRP A 67 0.58 18.63 4.75
N GLY A 68 1.15 17.45 4.99
CA GLY A 68 2.45 17.02 4.47
C GLY A 68 2.81 15.62 4.93
N ALA A 69 3.96 15.11 4.48
CA ALA A 69 4.43 13.77 4.80
C ALA A 69 4.49 13.48 6.32
N PHE A 70 4.96 14.44 7.11
CA PHE A 70 5.01 14.29 8.57
C PHE A 70 3.62 14.25 9.23
N ASN A 71 2.64 14.98 8.68
CA ASN A 71 1.27 14.87 9.15
C ASN A 71 0.70 13.48 8.83
N GLN A 72 0.94 12.96 7.62
CA GLN A 72 0.51 11.61 7.23
C GLN A 72 1.14 10.53 8.13
N LEU A 73 2.43 10.64 8.44
CA LEU A 73 3.11 9.72 9.35
C LEU A 73 2.52 9.78 10.77
N ARG A 74 2.24 10.99 11.28
CA ARG A 74 1.60 11.17 12.58
C ARG A 74 0.21 10.55 12.62
N ASP A 75 -0.63 10.82 11.62
CA ASP A 75 -1.99 10.29 11.53
C ASP A 75 -1.97 8.75 11.43
N PHE A 76 -1.05 8.18 10.65
CA PHE A 76 -0.83 6.73 10.60
C PHE A 76 -0.49 6.17 12.00
N ASN A 77 0.49 6.74 12.68
CA ASN A 77 0.92 6.26 14.00
C ASN A 77 -0.20 6.38 15.06
N ILE A 78 -0.97 7.47 15.04
CA ILE A 78 -2.11 7.65 15.94
C ILE A 78 -3.14 6.54 15.74
N ASN A 79 -3.43 6.18 14.48
CA ASN A 79 -4.39 5.11 14.20
C ASN A 79 -3.85 3.74 14.62
N ALA A 80 -2.59 3.45 14.33
CA ALA A 80 -1.96 2.20 14.76
C ALA A 80 -1.98 2.01 16.29
N VAL A 81 -1.79 3.09 17.06
CA VAL A 81 -1.89 3.04 18.54
C VAL A 81 -3.33 2.82 18.98
N LYS A 82 -4.32 3.41 18.31
CA LYS A 82 -5.74 3.18 18.63
C LYS A 82 -6.18 1.74 18.41
N ASP A 83 -5.61 1.05 17.43
CA ASP A 83 -5.97 -0.33 17.12
C ASP A 83 -5.53 -1.34 18.20
N ILE A 84 -4.58 -0.97 19.05
CA ILE A 84 -4.04 -1.83 20.12
C ILE A 84 -4.53 -1.47 21.52
N LEU A 85 -5.40 -0.46 21.66
CA LEU A 85 -6.00 0.00 22.91
C LEU A 85 -7.47 -0.45 23.02
#